data_AF-A0A4U6P4V6-F1
#
_entry.id   AF-A0A4U6P4V6-F1
#
_cell.length_a   1.000
_cell.length_b   1.000
_cell.length_c   1.000
_cell.angle_alpha   90.00
_cell.angle_beta   90.00
_cell.angle_gamma   90.00
#
_symmetry.space_group_name_H-M   'P 1'
#
loop_
_entity.id
_entity.type
_entity.pdbx_description
1 polymer ?
#
loop_
_entity_poly.entity_id
_entity_poly.type
_entity_poly.pdbx_seq_one_letter_code
_entity_poly.pdbx_strand_id
1 'polypeptide(L)'
;MAKLKVFRTPAGFHDAYVAAPSQKAALAAWGSDADLFARGIAEKVTDPKLMGEPLAKPGVVIKVSRGSAADHFEAAEPKSPPHRSRPKSRRISTENVAKADAPPIAPTPRKKVPRPSRAKLDAAQIALEQAAANLKQSLADIEARRRALDAERRALQAEGDKRMTKLETARDRARKKYQARLEKWARR
;
A
#
# COMPACT_ATOMS: atom_id res chain seq x y z
N MET A 1 7.84 -35.04 -20.59
CA MET A 1 7.29 -34.24 -19.48
C MET A 1 7.43 -32.76 -19.83
N ALA A 2 6.34 -31.99 -19.81
CA ALA A 2 6.38 -30.58 -20.20
C ALA A 2 7.12 -29.73 -19.15
N LYS A 3 8.01 -28.84 -19.59
CA LYS A 3 8.78 -27.96 -18.69
C LYS A 3 7.84 -26.94 -18.03
N LEU A 4 7.65 -27.06 -16.72
CA LEU A 4 6.81 -26.16 -15.93
C LEU A 4 7.42 -24.77 -15.87
N LYS A 5 6.58 -23.75 -16.07
CA LYS A 5 6.92 -22.34 -15.96
C LYS A 5 6.02 -21.73 -14.89
N VAL A 6 6.55 -20.78 -14.12
CA VAL A 6 5.77 -20.07 -13.10
C VAL A 6 5.28 -18.76 -13.68
N PHE A 7 3.98 -18.54 -13.55
CA PHE A 7 3.31 -17.32 -13.98
C PHE A 7 2.68 -16.64 -12.77
N ARG A 8 2.66 -15.31 -12.78
CA ARG A 8 2.03 -14.48 -11.76
C ARG A 8 0.98 -13.60 -12.41
N THR A 9 -0.16 -13.45 -11.75
CA THR A 9 -1.12 -12.39 -12.07
C THR A 9 -1.52 -11.65 -10.80
N PRO A 10 -1.66 -10.31 -10.86
CA PRO A 10 -2.27 -9.53 -9.80
C PRO A 10 -3.77 -9.88 -9.70
N ALA A 11 -4.21 -10.35 -8.54
CA ALA A 11 -5.59 -10.68 -8.23
C ALA A 11 -6.03 -9.89 -6.99
N GLY A 12 -6.49 -8.65 -7.21
CA GLY A 12 -6.82 -7.73 -6.11
C GLY A 12 -5.60 -7.45 -5.22
N PHE A 13 -5.68 -7.83 -3.95
CA PHE A 13 -4.61 -7.64 -2.95
C PHE A 13 -3.53 -8.73 -2.96
N HIS A 14 -3.70 -9.77 -3.77
CA HIS A 14 -2.77 -10.89 -3.82
C HIS A 14 -2.11 -10.99 -5.20
N ASP A 15 -0.90 -11.52 -5.24
CA ASP A 15 -0.28 -12.05 -6.43
C ASP A 15 -0.58 -13.55 -6.49
N ALA A 16 -1.29 -13.97 -7.54
CA ALA A 16 -1.64 -15.34 -7.78
C ALA A 16 -0.55 -16.00 -8.65
N TYR A 17 0.22 -16.91 -8.06
CA TYR A 17 1.26 -17.69 -8.72
C TYR A 17 0.73 -19.06 -9.13
N VAL A 18 1.12 -19.54 -10.31
CA VAL A 18 0.81 -20.90 -10.76
C VAL A 18 1.97 -21.45 -11.58
N ALA A 19 2.35 -22.71 -11.31
CA ALA A 19 3.24 -23.45 -12.20
C ALA A 19 2.41 -24.20 -13.24
N ALA A 20 2.61 -23.85 -14.52
CA ALA A 20 1.88 -24.42 -15.64
C ALA A 20 2.81 -24.67 -16.83
N PRO A 21 2.49 -25.61 -17.74
CA PRO A 21 3.30 -25.88 -18.93
C PRO A 21 3.23 -24.75 -19.98
N SER A 22 2.15 -23.95 -19.96
CA SER A 22 1.90 -22.86 -20.92
C SER A 22 1.08 -21.73 -20.28
N GLN A 23 1.08 -20.56 -20.92
CA GLN A 23 0.25 -19.41 -20.51
C GLN A 23 -1.24 -19.75 -20.52
N LYS A 24 -1.70 -20.51 -21.54
CA LYS A 24 -3.09 -20.98 -21.63
C LYS A 24 -3.48 -21.86 -20.42
N ALA A 25 -2.59 -22.74 -19.98
CA ALA A 25 -2.83 -23.56 -18.80
C ALA A 25 -2.83 -22.73 -17.50
N ALA A 26 -2.04 -21.65 -17.43
CA ALA A 26 -2.08 -20.71 -16.31
C ALA A 26 -3.39 -19.93 -16.25
N LEU A 27 -3.89 -19.44 -17.40
CA LEU A 27 -5.20 -18.76 -17.48
C LEU A 27 -6.34 -19.68 -17.05
N ALA A 28 -6.32 -20.95 -17.49
CA ALA A 28 -7.30 -21.96 -17.07
C ALA A 28 -7.25 -22.21 -15.55
N ALA A 29 -6.05 -22.27 -14.96
CA ALA A 29 -5.90 -22.43 -13.51
C ALA A 29 -6.39 -21.20 -12.72
N TRP A 30 -6.25 -19.99 -13.27
CA TRP A 30 -6.80 -18.77 -12.69
C TRP A 30 -8.30 -18.59 -12.94
N GLY A 31 -8.90 -19.38 -13.84
CA GLY A 31 -10.31 -19.24 -14.23
C GLY A 31 -10.59 -17.96 -15.03
N SER A 32 -9.63 -17.49 -15.83
CA SER A 32 -9.81 -16.31 -16.68
C SER A 32 -9.98 -16.70 -18.15
N ASP A 33 -11.11 -16.32 -18.74
CA ASP A 33 -11.36 -16.45 -20.18
C ASP A 33 -10.66 -15.35 -21.00
N ALA A 34 -10.23 -14.27 -20.33
CA ALA A 34 -9.51 -13.16 -20.95
C ALA A 34 -8.00 -13.42 -20.94
N ASP A 35 -7.32 -13.08 -22.04
CA ASP A 35 -5.86 -13.16 -22.09
C ASP A 35 -5.21 -12.05 -21.25
N LEU A 36 -4.87 -12.40 -20.00
CA LEU A 36 -4.20 -11.50 -19.05
C LEU A 36 -2.75 -11.19 -19.45
N PHE A 37 -2.10 -12.02 -20.27
CA PHE A 37 -0.73 -11.79 -20.73
C PHE A 37 -0.70 -10.73 -21.84
N ALA A 38 -1.65 -10.79 -22.77
CA ALA A 38 -1.79 -9.79 -23.83
C ALA A 38 -2.08 -8.38 -23.28
N ARG A 39 -2.75 -8.30 -22.12
CA ARG A 39 -3.05 -7.03 -21.43
C ARG A 39 -1.90 -6.51 -20.56
N GLY A 40 -0.78 -7.25 -20.47
CA GLY A 40 0.34 -6.91 -19.60
C GLY A 40 0.01 -7.04 -18.10
N ILE A 41 -1.08 -7.72 -17.75
CA ILE A 41 -1.52 -7.92 -16.37
C ILE A 41 -0.78 -9.11 -15.76
N ALA A 42 -0.65 -10.20 -16.52
CA ALA A 42 0.07 -11.39 -16.10
C ALA A 42 1.51 -11.42 -16.65
N GLU A 43 2.45 -11.87 -15.81
CA GLU A 43 3.87 -11.91 -16.13
C GLU A 43 4.46 -13.30 -15.88
N LYS A 44 5.48 -13.66 -16.66
CA LYS A 44 6.29 -14.85 -16.39
C LYS A 44 7.34 -14.49 -15.33
N VAL A 45 7.27 -15.16 -14.19
CA VAL A 45 8.25 -14.96 -13.10
C VAL A 45 9.52 -15.72 -13.46
N THR A 46 10.69 -15.11 -13.24
CA THR A 46 12.02 -15.74 -13.40
C THR A 46 12.80 -15.88 -12.09
N ASP A 47 12.28 -15.36 -10.97
CA ASP A 47 12.96 -15.37 -9.68
C ASP A 47 12.91 -16.74 -9.00
N PRO A 48 14.06 -17.36 -8.67
CA PRO A 48 14.10 -18.72 -8.14
C PRO A 48 13.44 -18.87 -6.77
N LYS A 49 13.43 -17.80 -5.94
CA LYS A 49 12.79 -17.81 -4.61
C LYS A 49 11.26 -17.84 -4.69
N LEU A 50 10.67 -17.26 -5.74
CA LEU A 50 9.22 -17.19 -5.94
C LEU A 50 8.68 -18.38 -6.75
N MET A 51 9.57 -19.18 -7.35
CA MET A 51 9.22 -20.39 -8.10
C MET A 51 9.07 -21.64 -7.23
N GLY A 52 9.64 -21.67 -6.03
CA GLY A 52 9.74 -22.87 -5.20
C GLY A 52 8.36 -23.46 -4.84
N GLU A 53 7.45 -22.64 -4.31
CA GLU A 53 6.14 -23.13 -3.89
C GLU A 53 5.23 -23.54 -5.07
N PRO A 54 5.15 -22.76 -6.18
CA PRO A 54 4.34 -23.15 -7.33
C PRO A 54 4.85 -24.42 -8.02
N LEU A 55 6.17 -24.64 -8.09
CA LEU A 55 6.74 -25.85 -8.70
C LEU A 55 6.44 -27.12 -7.91
N ALA A 56 6.26 -27.01 -6.58
CA ALA A 56 5.90 -28.14 -5.73
C ALA A 56 4.43 -28.60 -5.93
N LYS A 57 3.55 -27.72 -6.44
CA LYS A 57 2.12 -28.01 -6.67
C LYS A 57 1.69 -27.50 -8.05
N PRO A 58 2.03 -28.20 -9.15
CA PRO A 58 1.65 -27.77 -10.49
C PRO A 58 0.14 -27.68 -10.65
N GLY A 59 -0.34 -26.61 -11.28
CA GLY A 59 -1.75 -26.35 -11.51
C GLY A 59 -2.53 -25.78 -10.31
N VAL A 60 -1.92 -25.68 -9.12
CA VAL A 60 -2.55 -25.03 -7.96
C VAL A 60 -2.16 -23.56 -7.92
N VAL A 61 -3.16 -22.70 -7.77
CA VAL A 61 -2.94 -21.25 -7.64
C VAL A 61 -2.57 -20.91 -6.20
N ILE A 62 -1.36 -20.41 -6.01
CA ILE A 62 -0.85 -19.94 -4.72
C ILE A 62 -1.04 -18.43 -4.67
N LYS A 63 -1.88 -17.96 -3.74
CA LYS A 63 -2.13 -16.53 -3.52
C LYS A 63 -1.16 -16.00 -2.48
N VAL A 64 -0.20 -15.19 -2.91
CA VAL A 64 0.75 -14.50 -2.03
C VAL A 64 0.23 -13.09 -1.78
N SER A 65 0.08 -12.68 -0.52
CA SER A 65 -0.34 -11.31 -0.21
C SER A 65 0.70 -10.30 -0.67
N ARG A 66 0.26 -9.20 -1.28
CA ARG A 66 1.14 -8.05 -1.55
C ARG A 66 1.19 -7.20 -0.28
N GLY A 67 2.39 -7.07 0.28
CA GLY A 67 2.61 -6.41 1.57
C GLY A 67 2.72 -7.42 2.72
N SER A 68 3.48 -7.04 3.74
CA SER A 68 3.67 -7.84 4.95
C SER A 68 2.31 -8.11 5.59
N ALA A 69 2.11 -9.28 6.21
CA ALA A 69 0.91 -9.55 7.00
C ALA A 69 0.67 -8.45 8.06
N ALA A 70 1.74 -7.78 8.53
CA ALA A 70 1.66 -6.65 9.44
C ALA A 70 0.87 -5.45 8.88
N ASP A 71 0.91 -5.21 7.56
CA ASP A 71 0.27 -4.03 6.93
C ASP A 71 -1.26 -4.20 6.78
N HIS A 72 -1.75 -5.45 6.83
CA HIS A 72 -3.18 -5.75 6.66
C HIS A 72 -3.93 -5.94 7.98
N PHE A 73 -3.22 -6.26 9.09
CA PHE A 73 -3.85 -6.39 10.40
C PHE A 73 -4.00 -5.06 11.15
N GLU A 74 -3.29 -3.99 10.76
CA GLU A 74 -3.46 -2.65 11.37
C GLU A 74 -4.79 -1.97 10.94
N ALA A 75 -5.42 -2.44 9.87
CA ALA A 75 -6.72 -1.94 9.38
C ALA A 75 -7.92 -2.78 9.83
N ALA A 76 -7.72 -3.83 10.64
CA ALA A 76 -8.76 -4.82 10.97
C ALA A 76 -8.88 -5.12 12.48
N GLU A 77 -8.81 -4.10 13.35
CA GLU A 77 -9.43 -4.18 14.68
C GLU A 77 -10.80 -3.48 14.71
N PRO A 78 -11.91 -4.17 14.39
CA PRO A 78 -13.18 -3.83 15.00
C PRO A 78 -13.15 -4.37 16.43
N LYS A 79 -12.87 -3.49 17.41
CA LYS A 79 -13.17 -3.77 18.83
C LYS A 79 -14.62 -4.24 18.91
N SER A 80 -14.77 -5.49 19.35
CA SER A 80 -16.06 -6.18 19.54
C SER A 80 -17.05 -5.27 20.30
N PRO A 81 -18.28 -5.05 19.80
CA PRO A 81 -19.30 -4.38 20.59
C PRO A 81 -19.76 -5.30 21.73
N PRO A 82 -19.82 -4.83 22.99
CA PRO A 82 -20.27 -5.66 24.09
C PRO A 82 -21.77 -5.98 23.94
N HIS A 83 -22.03 -7.29 23.96
CA HIS A 83 -23.27 -8.01 24.26
C HIS A 83 -24.46 -7.13 24.74
N ARG A 84 -25.44 -6.89 23.86
CA ARG A 84 -26.76 -6.38 24.26
C ARG A 84 -27.54 -7.50 24.95
N SER A 85 -27.54 -7.51 26.28
CA SER A 85 -28.49 -8.32 27.06
C SER A 85 -29.92 -7.77 26.88
N ARG A 86 -30.77 -8.51 26.17
CA ARG A 86 -32.23 -8.30 26.15
C ARG A 86 -32.82 -8.60 27.54
N PRO A 87 -33.55 -7.70 28.20
CA PRO A 87 -34.35 -8.08 29.34
C PRO A 87 -35.58 -8.87 28.85
N LYS A 88 -35.75 -10.05 29.42
CA LYS A 88 -36.87 -10.97 29.21
C LYS A 88 -38.16 -10.28 29.69
N SER A 89 -39.11 -10.10 28.78
CA SER A 89 -40.48 -9.71 29.09
C SER A 89 -41.09 -10.74 30.04
N ARG A 90 -41.34 -10.33 31.29
CA ARG A 90 -42.23 -11.03 32.22
C ARG A 90 -43.57 -10.31 32.17
N ARG A 91 -44.45 -10.77 31.27
CA ARG A 91 -45.90 -10.57 31.37
C ARG A 91 -46.47 -11.63 32.31
N ILE A 92 -47.70 -11.38 32.75
CA ILE A 92 -48.55 -12.08 33.73
C ILE A 92 -48.35 -11.46 35.12
N SER A 93 -49.32 -10.76 35.72
CA SER A 93 -50.78 -10.93 35.64
C SER A 93 -51.54 -9.64 36.02
N THR A 94 -52.55 -9.30 35.20
CA THR A 94 -53.85 -8.76 35.62
C THR A 94 -54.37 -9.56 36.82
N GLU A 95 -54.96 -9.01 37.89
CA GLU A 95 -56.17 -8.20 37.90
C GLU A 95 -56.52 -7.88 39.37
N ASN A 96 -57.30 -6.80 39.56
CA ASN A 96 -58.34 -6.62 40.60
C ASN A 96 -57.89 -6.28 42.06
N VAL A 97 -58.49 -5.37 42.84
CA VAL A 97 -59.80 -4.66 42.84
C VAL A 97 -59.66 -3.29 43.57
N ALA A 98 -60.34 -2.29 43.00
CA ALA A 98 -61.07 -1.13 43.57
C ALA A 98 -60.61 -0.30 44.81
N LYS A 99 -60.68 1.03 44.58
CA LYS A 99 -61.52 2.06 45.25
C LYS A 99 -60.85 3.11 46.16
N ALA A 100 -61.22 4.36 45.83
CA ALA A 100 -61.42 5.56 46.65
C ALA A 100 -60.21 6.38 47.17
N ASP A 101 -60.25 7.65 46.74
CA ASP A 101 -59.88 8.90 47.41
C ASP A 101 -58.59 8.98 48.25
N ALA A 102 -57.60 9.70 47.70
CA ALA A 102 -56.51 10.32 48.46
C ALA A 102 -56.04 11.64 47.77
N PRO A 103 -55.64 12.68 48.55
CA PRO A 103 -55.37 14.04 48.07
C PRO A 103 -54.09 14.16 47.19
N PRO A 104 -53.90 15.27 46.44
CA PRO A 104 -52.87 15.36 45.41
C PRO A 104 -51.46 15.28 46.01
N ILE A 105 -50.70 14.26 45.59
CA ILE A 105 -49.31 14.03 45.99
C ILE A 105 -48.42 15.07 45.29
N ALA A 106 -47.60 15.76 46.07
CA ALA A 106 -46.63 16.76 45.63
C ALA A 106 -45.67 16.22 44.53
N PRO A 107 -45.16 17.08 43.63
CA PRO A 107 -44.35 16.65 42.50
C PRO A 107 -43.00 16.08 42.95
N THR A 108 -42.69 14.86 42.55
CA THR A 108 -41.40 14.21 42.80
C THR A 108 -40.25 14.95 42.08
N PRO A 109 -39.07 15.09 42.71
CA PRO A 109 -37.95 15.83 42.12
C PRO A 109 -37.42 15.15 40.86
N ARG A 110 -37.28 15.91 39.77
CA ARG A 110 -36.70 15.43 38.50
C ARG A 110 -35.24 15.03 38.74
N LYS A 111 -34.89 13.78 38.42
CA LYS A 111 -33.50 13.28 38.47
C LYS A 111 -32.62 14.15 37.56
N LYS A 112 -31.60 14.80 38.13
CA LYS A 112 -30.65 15.62 37.37
C LYS A 112 -29.83 14.70 36.45
N VAL A 113 -29.92 14.90 35.14
CA VAL A 113 -29.10 14.16 34.16
C VAL A 113 -27.63 14.51 34.42
N PRO A 114 -26.73 13.52 34.62
CA PRO A 114 -25.31 13.80 34.83
C PRO A 114 -24.71 14.47 33.59
N ARG A 115 -23.77 15.41 33.82
CA ARG A 115 -23.07 16.11 32.74
C ARG A 115 -22.33 15.10 31.84
N PRO A 116 -22.42 15.22 30.49
CA PRO A 116 -21.66 14.37 29.57
C PRO A 116 -20.15 14.49 29.81
N SER A 117 -19.43 13.37 29.79
CA SER A 117 -17.97 13.34 29.97
C SER A 117 -17.23 13.77 28.70
N ARG A 118 -16.16 14.57 28.82
CA ARG A 118 -15.32 15.03 27.69
C ARG A 118 -14.14 14.11 27.36
N ALA A 119 -13.85 13.11 28.19
CA ALA A 119 -12.65 12.27 28.06
C ALA A 119 -12.44 11.65 26.67
N LYS A 120 -13.51 11.21 25.99
CA LYS A 120 -13.39 10.66 24.61
C LYS A 120 -13.03 11.73 23.58
N LEU A 121 -13.52 12.95 23.76
CA LEU A 121 -13.20 14.08 22.89
C LEU A 121 -11.74 14.49 23.08
N ASP A 122 -11.28 14.59 24.32
CA ASP A 122 -9.90 14.95 24.63
C ASP A 122 -8.92 13.88 24.09
N ALA A 123 -9.24 12.59 24.24
CA ALA A 123 -8.45 11.50 23.67
C ALA A 123 -8.40 11.55 22.13
N ALA A 124 -9.52 11.84 21.47
CA ALA A 124 -9.56 11.98 20.02
C ALA A 124 -8.75 13.20 19.53
N GLN A 125 -8.77 14.29 20.28
CA GLN A 125 -8.01 15.50 19.99
C GLN A 125 -6.49 15.23 20.07
N ILE A 126 -6.05 14.55 21.14
CA ILE A 126 -4.64 14.14 21.29
C ILE A 126 -4.20 13.22 20.15
N ALA A 127 -5.04 12.25 19.78
CA ALA A 127 -4.73 11.33 18.68
C ALA A 127 -4.58 12.07 17.33
N LEU A 128 -5.41 13.07 17.07
CA LEU A 128 -5.29 13.92 15.88
C LEU A 128 -3.99 14.73 15.87
N GLU A 129 -3.63 15.33 17.01
CA GLU A 129 -2.40 16.12 17.14
C GLU A 129 -1.15 15.24 16.94
N GLN A 130 -1.15 14.04 17.50
CA GLN A 130 -0.07 13.07 17.30
C GLN A 130 0.04 12.63 15.84
N ALA A 131 -1.09 12.30 15.20
CA ALA A 131 -1.10 11.93 13.78
C ALA A 131 -0.59 13.07 12.89
N ALA A 132 -1.00 14.31 13.16
CA ALA A 132 -0.53 15.49 12.43
C ALA A 132 0.98 15.74 12.63
N ALA A 133 1.48 15.57 13.85
CA ALA A 133 2.90 15.70 14.15
C ALA A 133 3.74 14.64 13.40
N ASN A 134 3.29 13.38 13.42
CA ASN A 134 3.96 12.27 12.73
C ASN A 134 3.99 12.48 11.21
N LEU A 135 2.88 12.93 10.64
CA LEU A 135 2.81 13.26 9.20
C LEU A 135 3.78 14.39 8.85
N LYS A 136 3.80 15.47 9.66
CA LYS A 136 4.71 16.60 9.45
C LYS A 136 6.18 16.16 9.49
N GLN A 137 6.56 15.30 10.45
CA GLN A 137 7.91 14.76 10.53
C GLN A 137 8.25 13.90 9.30
N SER A 138 7.35 12.98 8.92
CA SER A 138 7.53 12.11 7.75
C SER A 138 7.71 12.92 6.46
N LEU A 139 6.93 13.98 6.27
CA LEU A 139 7.06 14.88 5.12
C LEU A 139 8.38 15.66 5.15
N ALA A 140 8.81 16.13 6.33
CA ALA A 140 10.09 16.81 6.47
C ALA A 140 11.28 15.89 6.13
N ASP A 141 11.23 14.63 6.55
CA ASP A 141 12.25 13.64 6.22
C ASP A 141 12.30 13.34 4.72
N ILE A 142 11.14 13.20 4.07
CA ILE A 142 11.06 13.02 2.61
C ILE A 142 11.65 14.23 1.91
N GLU A 143 11.29 15.44 2.31
CA GLU A 143 11.78 16.67 1.71
C GLU A 143 13.30 16.82 1.88
N ALA A 144 13.84 16.46 3.06
CA ALA A 144 15.28 16.44 3.29
C ALA A 144 16.00 15.45 2.35
N ARG A 145 15.45 14.24 2.17
CA ARG A 145 15.99 13.25 1.23
C ARG A 145 15.94 13.73 -0.22
N ARG A 146 14.84 14.39 -0.63
CA ARG A 146 14.70 14.97 -1.98
C ARG A 146 15.76 16.04 -2.23
N ARG A 147 15.99 16.94 -1.27
CA ARG A 147 17.04 17.96 -1.37
C ARG A 147 18.44 17.38 -1.46
N ALA A 148 18.73 16.32 -0.70
CA ALA A 148 20.00 15.62 -0.77
C ALA A 148 20.22 15.00 -2.16
N LEU A 149 19.21 14.31 -2.71
CA LEU A 149 19.26 13.73 -4.05
C LEU A 149 19.40 14.80 -5.14
N ASP A 150 18.70 15.93 -5.01
CA ASP A 150 18.82 17.05 -5.96
C ASP A 150 20.21 17.68 -5.93
N ALA A 151 20.83 17.79 -4.75
CA ALA A 151 22.21 18.26 -4.61
C ALA A 151 23.20 17.29 -5.28
N GLU A 152 23.05 15.99 -5.05
CA GLU A 152 23.86 14.94 -5.68
C GLU A 152 23.72 14.96 -7.21
N ARG A 153 22.48 15.05 -7.72
CA ARG A 153 22.21 15.20 -9.15
C ARG A 153 22.94 16.40 -9.73
N ARG A 154 22.85 17.56 -9.08
CA ARG A 154 23.52 18.79 -9.55
C ARG A 154 25.04 18.65 -9.55
N ALA A 155 25.62 18.02 -8.53
CA ALA A 155 27.04 17.77 -8.46
C ALA A 155 27.51 16.85 -9.61
N LEU A 156 26.80 15.75 -9.85
CA LEU A 156 27.07 14.82 -10.95
C LEU A 156 26.95 15.48 -12.32
N GLN A 157 25.93 16.32 -12.52
CA GLN A 157 25.77 17.08 -13.76
C GLN A 157 26.92 18.05 -13.97
N ALA A 158 27.30 18.83 -12.95
CA ALA A 158 28.40 19.78 -13.05
C ALA A 158 29.76 19.09 -13.32
N GLU A 159 30.01 17.91 -12.74
CA GLU A 159 31.19 17.11 -13.05
C GLU A 159 31.16 16.56 -14.48
N GLY A 160 30.00 16.05 -14.90
CA GLY A 160 29.75 15.59 -16.27
C GLY A 160 30.03 16.68 -17.31
N ASP A 161 29.49 17.89 -17.10
CA ASP A 161 29.67 19.03 -18.00
C ASP A 161 31.15 19.45 -18.08
N LYS A 162 31.85 19.50 -16.94
CA LYS A 162 33.30 19.77 -16.91
C LYS A 162 34.09 18.70 -17.68
N ARG A 163 33.73 17.43 -17.54
CA ARG A 163 34.37 16.33 -18.25
C ARG A 163 34.10 16.40 -19.74
N MET A 164 32.86 16.66 -20.14
CA MET A 164 32.45 16.81 -21.54
C MET A 164 33.17 17.96 -22.22
N THR A 165 33.16 19.16 -21.63
CA THR A 165 33.85 20.34 -22.16
C THR A 165 35.36 20.10 -22.33
N LYS A 166 36.00 19.40 -21.39
CA LYS A 166 37.42 19.01 -21.50
C LYS A 166 37.64 18.05 -22.66
N LEU A 167 36.79 17.04 -22.82
CA LEU A 167 36.89 16.07 -23.91
C LEU A 167 36.61 16.70 -25.28
N GLU A 168 35.62 17.57 -25.38
CA GLU A 168 35.32 18.34 -26.60
C GLU A 168 36.49 19.23 -27.00
N THR A 169 37.06 19.96 -26.03
CA THR A 169 38.25 20.78 -26.28
C THR A 169 39.43 19.94 -26.76
N ALA A 170 39.65 18.77 -26.16
CA ALA A 170 40.71 17.85 -26.57
C ALA A 170 40.48 17.30 -27.99
N ARG A 171 39.24 16.89 -28.31
CA ARG A 171 38.82 16.46 -29.65
C ARG A 171 39.06 17.56 -30.67
N ASP A 172 38.64 18.79 -30.39
CA ASP A 172 38.75 19.90 -31.33
C ASP A 172 40.21 20.28 -31.59
N ARG A 173 41.06 20.24 -30.56
CA ARG A 173 42.52 20.40 -30.71
C ARG A 173 43.12 19.29 -31.57
N ALA A 174 42.72 18.04 -31.35
CA ALA A 174 43.19 16.90 -32.15
C ALA A 174 42.75 17.05 -33.62
N ARG A 175 41.49 17.44 -33.85
CA ARG A 175 40.94 17.70 -35.19
C ARG A 175 41.71 18.81 -35.91
N LYS A 176 41.96 19.94 -35.25
CA LYS A 176 42.75 21.06 -35.83
C LYS A 176 44.16 20.61 -36.20
N LYS A 177 44.83 19.85 -35.33
CA LYS A 177 46.17 19.29 -35.60
C LYS A 177 46.16 18.33 -36.79
N TYR A 178 45.14 17.47 -36.88
CA TYR A 178 44.97 16.55 -38.01
C TYR A 178 44.76 17.30 -39.32
N GLN A 179 43.87 18.29 -39.32
CA GLN A 179 43.59 19.13 -40.49
C GLN A 179 44.84 19.87 -40.98
N ALA A 180 45.60 20.49 -40.07
CA ALA A 180 46.85 21.17 -40.43
C ALA A 180 47.89 20.21 -41.03
N ARG A 181 47.96 18.97 -40.53
CA ARG A 181 48.83 17.93 -41.11
C ARG A 181 48.36 17.49 -42.49
N LEU A 182 47.05 17.32 -42.69
CA LEU A 182 46.47 17.01 -43.99
C LEU A 182 46.76 18.12 -45.02
N GLU A 183 46.57 19.39 -44.65
CA GLU A 183 46.86 20.52 -45.53
C GLU A 183 48.35 20.59 -45.88
N LYS A 184 49.24 20.32 -44.92
CA LYS A 184 50.69 20.24 -45.18
C LYS A 184 51.04 19.09 -46.12
N TRP A 185 50.39 17.94 -45.96
CA TRP A 185 50.58 16.78 -46.84
C TRP A 185 50.06 17.04 -48.26
N ALA A 186 48.89 17.65 -48.39
CA ALA A 186 48.29 17.97 -49.69
C ALA A 186 49.06 19.03 -50.49
N ARG A 187 49.90 19.84 -49.82
CA ARG A 187 50.78 20.85 -50.46
C ARG A 187 52.16 20.30 -50.85
N ARG A 188 52.46 19.04 -50.54
CA ARG A 188 53.73 18.39 -50.84
C ARG A 188 53.59 17.51 -52.07
#